data_AF-A0A6V8KYE5-F1
#
_entry.id   AF-A0A6V8KYE5-F1
#
_cell.length_a   1.000
_cell.length_b   1.000
_cell.length_c   1.000
_cell.angle_alpha   90.00
_cell.angle_beta   90.00
_cell.angle_gamma   90.00
#
_symmetry.space_group_name_H-M   'P 1'
#
loop_
_entity.id
_entity.type
_entity.pdbx_description
1 polymer ?
#
loop_
_entity_poly.entity_id
_entity_poly.type
_entity_poly.pdbx_seq_one_letter_code
_entity_poly.pdbx_strand_id
1 'polypeptide(L)' 'MTAGLRTPDRDLLTVWRRPGADDVLTVELPERRGQQLDVAWVGPGGAAGWSATWHPTSARLTLRSPVPTPTARTLAAQRR' A
#
# COMPACT_ATOMS: atom_id res chain seq x y z
N MET A 1 2.84 2.74 9.66
CA MET A 1 2.32 4.12 9.50
C MET A 1 2.18 4.40 8.02
N THR A 2 1.23 5.25 7.63
CA THR A 2 0.98 5.59 6.23
C THR A 2 0.79 7.09 6.05
N ALA A 3 1.12 7.57 4.86
CA ALA A 3 0.80 8.90 4.38
C ALA A 3 0.33 8.74 2.94
N GLY A 4 -0.73 9.45 2.58
CA GLY A 4 -1.38 9.31 1.29
C GLY A 4 -1.61 10.65 0.63
N LEU A 5 -1.47 10.67 -0.70
CA LEU A 5 -1.93 11.74 -1.56
C LEU A 5 -2.99 11.15 -2.50
N ARG A 6 -4.20 11.71 -2.46
CA ARG A 6 -5.29 11.30 -3.32
C ARG A 6 -5.47 12.29 -4.45
N THR A 7 -5.71 11.75 -5.63
CA THR A 7 -6.19 12.45 -6.81
C THR A 7 -7.45 11.74 -7.32
N PRO A 8 -8.23 12.34 -8.24
CA PRO A 8 -9.37 11.65 -8.85
C PRO A 8 -9.00 10.27 -9.42
N ASP A 9 -7.84 10.19 -10.08
CA ASP A 9 -7.43 9.02 -10.86
C ASP A 9 -6.66 7.96 -10.06
N ARG A 10 -5.94 8.38 -9.00
CA ARG A 10 -5.09 7.48 -8.21
C ARG A 10 -4.87 7.94 -6.77
N ASP A 11 -4.50 6.97 -5.95
CA ASP A 11 -3.93 7.15 -4.61
C ASP A 11 -2.44 6.84 -4.63
N LEU A 12 -1.61 7.78 -4.20
CA LEU A 12 -0.19 7.56 -3.95
C LEU A 12 0.02 7.40 -2.45
N LEU A 13 0.46 6.22 -2.03
CA LEU A 13 0.62 5.87 -0.62
C LEU A 13 2.09 5.58 -0.33
N THR A 14 2.62 6.22 0.71
CA THR A 14 3.89 5.80 1.30
C THR A 14 3.61 5.14 2.64
N VAL A 15 4.25 4.00 2.85
CA VAL A 15 4.10 3.20 4.06
C VAL A 15 5.45 3.01 4.74
N TRP A 16 5.45 3.06 6.07
CA TRP A 16 6.63 2.88 6.91
C TRP A 16 6.38 1.80 7.95
N ARG A 17 7.31 0.84 8.03
CA ARG A 17 7.45 -0.06 9.17
C ARG A 17 8.55 0.48 10.08
N ARG A 18 8.17 0.84 11.31
CA ARG A 18 9.09 1.28 12.36
C ARG A 18 9.76 0.09 13.03
N PRO A 19 10.86 0.27 13.79
CA PRO A 19 11.44 -0.80 14.59
C PRO A 19 10.39 -1.53 15.44
N GLY A 20 10.38 -2.86 15.36
CA GLY A 20 9.43 -3.71 16.10
C GLY A 20 8.00 -3.79 15.53
N ALA A 21 7.72 -3.16 14.38
CA ALA A 21 6.41 -3.29 13.74
C ALA A 21 6.22 -4.65 13.06
N ASP A 22 5.01 -5.18 13.06
CA ASP A 22 4.66 -6.44 12.37
C ASP A 22 4.98 -6.42 10.88
N ASP A 23 5.16 -7.60 10.29
CA ASP A 23 5.40 -7.80 8.86
C ASP A 23 4.19 -7.48 7.98
N VAL A 24 3.01 -7.32 8.59
CA VAL A 24 1.76 -7.01 7.90
C VAL A 24 1.28 -5.63 8.30
N LEU A 25 0.88 -4.83 7.31
CA LEU A 25 0.28 -3.52 7.47
C LEU A 25 -1.02 -3.47 6.68
N THR A 26 -2.08 -2.97 7.31
CA THR A 26 -3.36 -2.72 6.65
C THR A 26 -3.56 -1.22 6.48
N VAL A 27 -3.97 -0.82 5.28
CA VAL A 27 -4.37 0.56 4.96
C VAL A 27 -5.83 0.55 4.54
N GLU A 28 -6.65 1.37 5.17
CA GLU A 28 -8.05 1.50 4.79
C GLU A 28 -8.21 2.61 3.73
N LEU A 29 -8.93 2.29 2.65
CA LEU A 29 -9.22 3.18 1.53
C LEU A 29 -10.75 3.20 1.27
N PRO A 30 -11.55 3.69 2.23
CA PRO A 30 -13.01 3.51 2.23
C PRO A 30 -13.71 4.09 0.99
N GLU A 31 -13.21 5.19 0.44
CA GLU A 31 -13.68 5.80 -0.81
C GLU A 31 -13.49 4.92 -2.05
N ARG A 32 -12.62 3.90 -1.99
CA ARG A 32 -12.41 2.95 -3.09
C ARG A 32 -13.22 1.66 -2.92
N ARG A 33 -14.11 1.59 -1.92
CA ARG A 33 -14.94 0.39 -1.67
C ARG A 33 -15.67 -0.06 -2.95
N GLY A 34 -15.62 -1.36 -3.21
CA GLY A 34 -16.24 -1.99 -4.38
C GLY A 34 -15.49 -1.79 -5.69
N GLN A 35 -14.46 -0.93 -5.74
CA GLN A 35 -13.66 -0.71 -6.95
C GLN A 35 -12.58 -1.78 -7.06
N GLN A 36 -12.27 -2.20 -8.29
CA GLN A 36 -11.04 -2.95 -8.57
C GLN A 36 -9.90 -1.97 -8.75
N LEU A 37 -8.79 -2.20 -8.06
CA LEU A 37 -7.61 -1.35 -8.11
C LEU A 37 -6.41 -2.14 -8.62
N ASP A 38 -5.66 -1.54 -9.52
CA ASP A 38 -4.32 -1.96 -9.86
C ASP A 38 -3.32 -1.26 -8.94
N VAL A 39 -2.39 -2.03 -8.38
CA VAL A 39 -1.36 -1.55 -7.45
C VAL A 39 0.02 -1.69 -8.08
N ALA A 40 0.74 -0.58 -8.15
CA ALA A 40 2.09 -0.53 -8.69
C ALA A 40 3.06 0.12 -7.71
N TRP A 41 4.24 -0.48 -7.53
CA TRP A 41 5.30 0.10 -6.71
C TRP A 41 5.98 1.25 -7.43
N VAL A 42 6.26 2.32 -6.70
CA VAL A 42 6.85 3.55 -7.25
C VAL A 42 8.30 3.67 -6.81
N GLY A 43 9.16 4.00 -7.77
CA GLY A 43 10.58 4.25 -7.54
C GLY A 43 11.48 3.05 -7.87
N PRO A 44 12.80 3.25 -7.79
CA PRO A 44 13.79 2.22 -8.10
C PRO A 44 13.68 1.03 -7.14
N GLY A 45 13.88 -0.18 -7.65
CA GLY A 45 13.77 -1.42 -6.89
C GLY A 45 12.34 -1.97 -6.76
N GLY A 46 11.32 -1.22 -7.21
CA GLY A 46 9.93 -1.66 -7.24
C GLY A 46 9.46 -2.18 -5.89
N ALA A 47 8.95 -3.41 -5.87
CA ALA A 47 8.44 -4.04 -4.66
C ALA A 47 9.53 -4.28 -3.59
N ALA A 48 10.74 -4.67 -4.01
CA ALA A 48 11.87 -5.00 -3.13
C ALA A 48 11.46 -5.82 -1.89
N GLY A 49 10.80 -6.95 -2.11
CA GLY A 49 10.34 -7.87 -1.06
C GLY A 49 8.96 -7.54 -0.47
N TRP A 50 8.39 -6.37 -0.78
CA TRP A 50 7.02 -6.06 -0.37
C TRP A 50 5.99 -6.72 -1.30
N SER A 51 4.82 -7.03 -0.76
CA SER A 51 3.64 -7.42 -1.54
C SER A 51 2.42 -6.62 -1.10
N ALA A 52 1.46 -6.50 -2.01
CA ALA A 52 0.24 -5.73 -1.81
C ALA A 52 -0.96 -6.52 -2.33
N THR A 53 -2.02 -6.56 -1.54
CA THR A 53 -3.30 -7.20 -1.90
C THR A 53 -4.43 -6.23 -1.60
N TRP A 54 -5.19 -5.87 -2.63
CA TRP A 54 -6.39 -5.07 -2.48
C TRP A 54 -7.62 -5.96 -2.23
N HIS A 55 -8.45 -5.55 -1.27
CA HIS A 55 -9.71 -6.21 -0.92
C HIS A 55 -10.89 -5.25 -1.15
N PRO A 56 -11.55 -5.31 -2.33
CA PRO A 56 -12.59 -4.35 -2.72
C PRO A 56 -13.76 -4.26 -1.74
N THR A 57 -14.22 -5.40 -1.22
CA THR A 57 -15.40 -5.48 -0.34
C THR A 57 -15.16 -4.80 1.01
N SER A 58 -14.00 -5.07 1.63
CA SER A 58 -13.63 -4.47 2.91
C SER A 58 -13.00 -3.08 2.76
N ALA A 59 -12.65 -2.69 1.53
CA ALA A 59 -11.94 -1.46 1.22
C ALA A 59 -10.57 -1.36 1.91
N ARG A 60 -9.83 -2.48 1.94
CA ARG A 60 -8.53 -2.60 2.62
C ARG A 60 -7.43 -3.00 1.65
N LEU A 61 -6.30 -2.31 1.76
CA LEU A 61 -5.04 -2.70 1.14
C LEU A 61 -4.14 -3.35 2.20
N THR A 62 -3.89 -4.64 2.04
CA THR A 62 -2.97 -5.39 2.91
C THR A 62 -1.59 -5.39 2.28
N LEU A 63 -0.59 -4.97 3.03
CA LEU A 63 0.80 -4.93 2.63
C LEU A 63 1.58 -5.89 3.51
N ARG A 64 2.44 -6.71 2.90
CA ARG A 64 3.36 -7.58 3.63
C ARG A 64 4.79 -7.25 3.25
N SER A 65 5.69 -7.31 4.22
CA SER A 65 7.12 -7.15 3.96
C SER A 65 7.92 -8.02 4.94
N PRO A 66 8.78 -8.93 4.45
CA PRO A 66 9.75 -9.63 5.29
C PRO A 66 11.03 -8.78 5.49
N VAL A 67 11.09 -7.57 4.92
CA VAL A 67 12.28 -6.72 5.00
C VAL A 67 12.47 -6.24 6.45
N PRO A 68 13.67 -6.37 7.03
CA PRO A 68 13.95 -5.89 8.37
C PRO A 68 13.55 -4.42 8.56
N THR A 69 13.06 -4.11 9.75
CA THR A 69 12.69 -2.74 10.11
C THR A 69 13.94 -1.93 10.51
N PRO A 70 13.97 -0.61 10.26
CA PRO A 70 12.94 0.20 9.60
C PRO A 70 13.00 0.11 8.06
N THR A 71 11.83 0.13 7.42
CA THR A 71 11.73 0.14 5.95
C THR A 71 10.52 0.95 5.49
N ALA A 72 10.62 1.52 4.29
CA ALA A 72 9.54 2.28 3.66
C ALA A 72 9.39 1.99 2.16
N ARG A 73 8.16 2.03 1.66
CA ARG A 73 7.86 1.90 0.24
C ARG A 73 6.70 2.81 -0.17
N THR A 74 6.75 3.24 -1.42
CA THR A 74 5.67 4.01 -2.06
C THR A 74 5.02 3.16 -3.13
N LEU A 75 3.70 3.23 -3.21
CA LEU A 75 2.89 2.57 -4.22
C LEU A 75 1.81 3.52 -4.75
N ALA A 76 1.41 3.30 -5.99
CA ALA A 76 0.23 3.89 -6.59
C ALA A 76 -0.88 2.84 -6.65
N ALA A 77 -2.08 3.20 -6.23
CA ALA A 77 -3.29 2.43 -6.43
C ALA A 77 -4.22 3.24 -7.33
N GLN A 78 -4.65 2.66 -8.44
CA GLN A 78 -5.54 3.31 -9.41
C GLN A 78 -6.63 2.35 -9.82
N ARG A 79 -7.78 2.87 -10.26
CA ARG A 79 -8.88 2.03 -10.71
C ARG A 79 -8.47 1.25 -11.96
N ARG A 80 -8.79 -0.04 -11.98
CA ARG A 80 -8.61 -0.91 -13.15
C ARG A 80 -9.64 -0.62 -14.24
#